data_AF-A0A1E9GHE7-F1
#
_entry.id   AF-A0A1E9GHE7-F1
#
_cell.length_a   1.000
_cell.length_b   1.000
_cell.length_c   1.000
_cell.angle_alpha   90.00
_cell.angle_beta   90.00
_cell.angle_gamma   90.00
#
_symmetry.space_group_name_H-M   'P 1'
#
loop_
_entity.id
_entity.type
_entity.pdbx_description
1 polymer ?
#
loop_
_entity_poly.entity_id
_entity_poly.type
_entity_poly.pdbx_seq_one_letter_code
_entity_poly.pdbx_strand_id
1 'polypeptide(L)'
;MAEDAIRDDYEDKYLGGGEDDVIERLAEIDDETADQRAQALLEGLEDYDLDEEDRALLGAWGFDIEDEEEQLADPVVAIVGRPNVGKSTIINRILGRREAVVEDKPGVTRDRVSYKAEWLGKSFTLVDTGGWESDARGIDAQVAEQAEIAVEQADVVVLVVDARVGVTASDEQIVRMLRRVKKPIILIANKIDDAHLEPEIYNLWSLGMGQPFPVSGLHGRGLADALDEILEVMPEHSQFAQPEALGGPRRVALVGRPNVGKSSLLNKLAGSERAVVNDLAGTTRDPIDEIIELGGYPWRFVDTAGIRRRQHMAKGAEFYSSLRTQTALERSEVAVVLLDVSEPISEQDVRIVQTVIDSGRAMVLAFNKWDTLDEDRRDMLEREIERDLAHVQWAPRVNISAKTGWHKDKLVPALEHSLESWDSRIPTGRLNAFLGEIVAAHPHPLRGGKQPRILFGTQVSSRPPKFVLFTTGFLDPGYRRFIMRRLRETFDFTGTPIEISMRVRERRSLGERQSAKAKKGKGGRR
;
A
#
# COMPACT_ATOMS: atom_id res chain seq x y z
N MET A 1 2.33 -22.28 -30.81
CA MET A 1 3.26 -23.24 -30.17
C MET A 1 4.26 -22.51 -29.26
N ALA A 2 3.77 -21.59 -28.43
CA ALA A 2 4.60 -20.77 -27.53
C ALA A 2 3.84 -20.51 -26.21
N GLU A 3 3.16 -21.54 -25.70
CA GLU A 3 2.48 -21.51 -24.38
C GLU A 3 3.27 -22.30 -23.32
N ASP A 4 4.38 -22.95 -23.68
CA ASP A 4 5.08 -23.92 -22.81
C ASP A 4 6.38 -23.42 -22.18
N ALA A 5 6.71 -22.13 -22.28
CA ALA A 5 7.96 -21.59 -21.76
C ALA A 5 7.72 -20.74 -20.49
N ILE A 6 7.54 -21.45 -19.38
CA ILE A 6 8.08 -21.23 -18.02
C ILE A 6 7.35 -22.28 -17.16
N ARG A 7 7.82 -23.52 -17.24
CA ARG A 7 7.58 -24.50 -16.18
C ARG A 7 8.48 -24.12 -15.02
N ASP A 8 7.88 -23.83 -13.86
CA ASP A 8 8.65 -23.67 -12.62
C ASP A 8 9.44 -24.97 -12.39
N ASP A 9 10.76 -24.90 -12.14
CA ASP A 9 11.61 -26.08 -11.85
C ASP A 9 11.08 -26.89 -10.64
N TYR A 10 10.18 -26.27 -9.86
CA TYR A 10 9.38 -26.92 -8.83
C TYR A 10 8.26 -27.84 -9.38
N GLU A 11 7.58 -27.47 -10.46
CA GLU A 11 6.47 -28.23 -11.04
C GLU A 11 6.91 -29.53 -11.69
N ASP A 12 7.96 -29.47 -12.53
CA ASP A 12 8.51 -30.65 -13.22
C ASP A 12 9.11 -31.67 -12.23
N LYS A 13 9.55 -31.19 -11.07
CA LYS A 13 10.22 -32.01 -10.07
C LYS A 13 9.29 -32.57 -8.99
N TYR A 14 8.14 -31.92 -8.73
CA TYR A 14 7.30 -32.26 -7.58
C TYR A 14 5.78 -32.27 -7.82
N LEU A 15 5.25 -31.64 -8.87
CA LEU A 15 3.78 -31.47 -9.00
C LEU A 15 3.14 -32.27 -10.13
N GLY A 16 3.88 -32.73 -11.15
CA GLY A 16 3.38 -33.68 -12.16
C GLY A 16 2.22 -33.13 -12.99
N GLY A 17 2.47 -32.81 -14.26
CA GLY A 17 1.43 -32.28 -15.16
C GLY A 17 0.26 -33.23 -15.35
N GLY A 18 -0.82 -33.02 -14.62
CA GLY A 18 -2.17 -33.51 -14.93
C GLY A 18 -3.06 -32.33 -15.30
N GLU A 19 -4.00 -32.55 -16.22
CA GLU A 19 -5.09 -31.60 -16.50
C GLU A 19 -5.88 -31.40 -15.20
N ASP A 20 -5.79 -30.20 -14.63
CA ASP A 20 -6.29 -29.89 -13.30
C ASP A 20 -7.71 -29.30 -13.41
N ASP A 21 -8.74 -30.15 -13.32
CA ASP A 21 -10.17 -29.78 -13.38
C ASP A 21 -10.65 -28.97 -12.15
N VAL A 22 -9.78 -28.20 -11.50
CA VAL A 22 -10.12 -27.40 -10.30
C VAL A 22 -11.16 -26.34 -10.63
N ILE A 23 -11.06 -25.70 -11.80
CA ILE A 23 -12.02 -24.68 -12.23
C ILE A 23 -13.39 -25.31 -12.50
N GLU A 24 -13.44 -26.47 -13.16
CA GLU A 24 -14.69 -27.19 -13.43
C GLU A 24 -15.34 -27.66 -12.14
N ARG A 25 -14.58 -28.33 -11.25
CA ARG A 25 -15.06 -28.76 -9.93
C ARG A 25 -15.53 -27.60 -9.06
N LEU A 26 -14.85 -26.46 -9.11
CA LEU A 26 -15.28 -25.27 -8.38
C LEU A 26 -16.59 -24.70 -8.95
N ALA A 27 -16.78 -24.73 -10.27
CA ALA A 27 -18.00 -24.26 -10.92
C ALA A 27 -19.23 -25.16 -10.62
N GLU A 28 -19.00 -26.43 -10.28
CA GLU A 28 -20.05 -27.36 -9.83
C GLU A 28 -20.50 -27.15 -8.38
N ILE A 29 -19.69 -26.46 -7.55
CA ILE A 29 -20.04 -26.17 -6.17
C ILE A 29 -20.95 -24.94 -6.15
N ASP A 30 -22.21 -25.10 -5.76
CA ASP A 30 -23.10 -23.97 -5.53
C ASP A 30 -22.65 -23.13 -4.32
N ASP A 31 -23.03 -21.85 -4.32
CA ASP A 31 -22.59 -20.89 -3.30
C ASP A 31 -23.09 -21.30 -1.90
N GLU A 32 -24.29 -21.90 -1.78
CA GLU A 32 -24.83 -22.37 -0.51
C GLU A 32 -23.97 -23.48 0.11
N THR A 33 -23.55 -24.46 -0.70
CA THR A 33 -22.65 -25.54 -0.28
C THR A 33 -21.27 -24.98 0.07
N ALA A 34 -20.77 -24.02 -0.70
CA ALA A 34 -19.50 -23.36 -0.43
C ALA A 34 -19.51 -22.64 0.93
N ASP A 35 -20.59 -21.92 1.23
CA ASP A 35 -20.77 -21.19 2.50
C ASP A 35 -20.93 -22.14 3.69
N GLN A 36 -21.72 -23.21 3.55
CA GLN A 36 -21.84 -24.24 4.58
C GLN A 36 -20.48 -24.89 4.91
N ARG A 37 -19.66 -25.18 3.89
CA ARG A 37 -18.31 -25.71 4.08
C ARG A 37 -17.41 -24.70 4.81
N ALA A 38 -17.45 -23.43 4.41
CA ALA A 38 -16.64 -22.40 5.04
C ALA A 38 -17.05 -22.15 6.50
N GLN A 39 -18.35 -22.18 6.81
CA GLN A 39 -18.83 -22.10 8.20
C GLN A 39 -18.31 -23.26 9.06
N ALA A 40 -18.30 -24.48 8.53
CA ALA A 40 -17.74 -25.64 9.23
C ALA A 40 -16.22 -25.51 9.47
N LEU A 41 -15.47 -24.97 8.51
CA LEU A 41 -14.04 -24.69 8.67
C LEU A 41 -13.79 -23.61 9.74
N LEU A 42 -14.60 -22.56 9.74
CA LEU A 42 -14.54 -21.47 10.72
C LEU A 42 -14.79 -21.98 12.15
N GLU A 43 -15.83 -22.82 12.34
CA GLU A 43 -16.09 -23.47 13.63
C GLU A 43 -14.92 -24.36 14.07
N GLY A 44 -14.30 -25.07 13.12
CA GLY A 44 -13.10 -25.87 13.35
C GLY A 44 -11.90 -25.03 13.80
N LEU A 45 -11.86 -23.74 13.46
CA LEU A 45 -10.78 -22.83 13.84
C LEU A 45 -10.79 -22.51 15.34
N GLU A 46 -11.91 -22.70 16.05
CA GLU A 46 -12.01 -22.51 17.51
C GLU A 46 -11.16 -23.51 18.32
N ASP A 47 -10.79 -24.65 17.71
CA ASP A 47 -9.87 -25.63 18.27
C ASP A 47 -8.41 -25.12 18.29
N TYR A 48 -8.13 -23.96 17.68
CA TYR A 48 -6.82 -23.34 17.55
C TYR A 48 -6.71 -22.07 18.39
N ASP A 49 -5.47 -21.68 18.72
CA ASP A 49 -5.24 -20.49 19.52
C ASP A 49 -5.28 -19.22 18.66
N LEU A 50 -6.44 -18.57 18.70
CA LEU A 50 -6.73 -17.32 18.00
C LEU A 50 -6.54 -16.12 18.93
N ASP A 51 -5.81 -15.11 18.46
CA ASP A 51 -5.64 -13.83 19.13
C ASP A 51 -6.86 -12.91 18.89
N GLU A 52 -6.84 -11.71 19.46
CA GLU A 52 -7.96 -10.76 19.34
C GLU A 52 -8.09 -10.22 17.91
N GLU A 53 -6.98 -9.97 17.24
CA GLU A 53 -6.95 -9.53 15.84
C GLU A 53 -7.56 -10.58 14.90
N ASP A 54 -7.27 -11.87 15.13
CA ASP A 54 -7.88 -12.95 14.38
C ASP A 54 -9.39 -12.95 14.51
N ARG A 55 -9.90 -12.76 15.72
CA ARG A 55 -11.34 -12.73 15.96
C ARG A 55 -11.98 -11.53 15.29
N ALA A 56 -11.30 -10.38 15.24
CA ALA A 56 -11.77 -9.22 14.50
C ALA A 56 -11.83 -9.51 12.99
N LEU A 57 -10.76 -10.08 12.41
CA LEU A 57 -10.71 -10.46 11.00
C LEU A 57 -11.79 -11.49 10.62
N LEU A 58 -12.02 -12.47 11.48
CA LEU A 58 -13.00 -13.53 11.26
C LEU A 58 -14.44 -13.07 11.58
N GLY A 59 -14.62 -12.14 12.52
CA GLY A 59 -15.93 -11.58 12.88
C GLY A 59 -16.53 -10.72 11.78
N ALA A 60 -15.68 -10.08 10.95
CA ALA A 60 -16.07 -9.33 9.77
C ALA A 60 -16.68 -10.20 8.64
N TRP A 61 -16.72 -11.54 8.80
CA TRP A 61 -17.42 -12.45 7.89
C TRP A 61 -18.93 -12.52 8.11
N GLY A 62 -19.40 -12.26 9.34
CA GLY A 62 -20.81 -12.47 9.71
C GLY A 62 -21.74 -11.36 9.26
N PHE A 63 -21.16 -10.29 8.72
CA PHE A 63 -21.89 -9.24 8.04
C PHE A 63 -21.51 -9.41 6.57
N ASP A 64 -22.51 -9.71 5.74
CA ASP A 64 -22.53 -9.11 4.42
C ASP A 64 -22.13 -7.66 4.66
N ILE A 65 -20.95 -7.27 4.18
CA ILE A 65 -20.65 -5.86 4.04
C ILE A 65 -21.60 -5.45 2.92
N GLU A 66 -22.86 -5.21 3.29
CA GLU A 66 -23.85 -4.52 2.47
C GLU A 66 -23.12 -3.32 1.90
N ASP A 67 -23.06 -3.27 0.57
CA ASP A 67 -22.57 -2.19 -0.27
C ASP A 67 -21.82 -1.09 0.48
N GLU A 68 -20.48 -1.18 0.46
CA GLU A 68 -19.51 -0.12 0.73
C GLU A 68 -20.13 1.14 1.37
N GLU A 69 -20.47 1.09 2.66
CA GLU A 69 -20.58 2.33 3.44
C GLU A 69 -19.25 3.04 3.23
N GLU A 70 -19.30 4.24 2.65
CA GLU A 70 -18.14 5.07 2.30
C GLU A 70 -17.04 4.86 3.34
N GLN A 71 -15.94 4.17 2.98
CA GLN A 71 -14.79 4.06 3.86
C GLN A 71 -14.17 5.45 3.96
N LEU A 72 -14.68 6.23 4.90
CA LEU A 72 -14.15 7.53 5.27
C LEU A 72 -12.73 7.31 5.77
N ALA A 73 -11.77 8.03 5.17
CA ALA A 73 -10.35 7.79 5.40
C ALA A 73 -9.98 7.95 6.89
N ASP A 74 -9.13 7.06 7.39
CA ASP A 74 -8.54 7.16 8.72
C ASP A 74 -7.86 8.54 8.87
N PRO A 75 -8.03 9.23 10.01
CA PRO A 75 -7.35 10.48 10.28
C PRO A 75 -5.82 10.36 10.17
N VAL A 76 -5.17 11.41 9.67
CA VAL A 76 -3.73 11.45 9.44
C VAL A 76 -3.06 12.33 10.50
N VAL A 77 -2.02 11.80 11.15
CA VAL A 77 -1.23 12.51 12.16
C VAL A 77 0.21 12.66 11.65
N ALA A 78 0.62 13.90 11.35
CA ALA A 78 1.99 14.17 10.89
C ALA A 78 2.92 14.45 12.08
N ILE A 79 4.04 13.73 12.15
CA ILE A 79 5.08 13.95 13.17
C ILE A 79 6.22 14.77 12.56
N VAL A 80 6.31 16.03 12.98
CA VAL A 80 7.20 17.05 12.42
C VAL A 80 8.20 17.49 13.48
N GLY A 81 9.42 17.83 13.06
CA GLY A 81 10.44 18.36 13.96
C GLY A 81 11.81 18.31 13.33
N ARG A 82 12.78 19.06 13.88
CA ARG A 82 14.16 19.07 13.37
C ARG A 82 14.80 17.66 13.41
N PRO A 83 15.90 17.41 12.67
CA PRO A 83 16.63 16.16 12.78
C PRO A 83 17.07 15.87 14.22
N ASN A 84 17.15 14.58 14.59
CA ASN A 84 17.65 14.09 15.88
C ASN A 84 16.86 14.44 17.15
N VAL A 85 15.65 15.01 17.04
CA VAL A 85 14.74 15.20 18.20
C VAL A 85 14.11 13.91 18.71
N GLY A 86 14.22 12.80 17.96
CA GLY A 86 13.69 11.50 18.34
C GLY A 86 12.29 11.17 17.80
N LYS A 87 11.90 11.74 16.65
CA LYS A 87 10.65 11.43 15.93
C LYS A 87 10.47 9.94 15.70
N SER A 88 11.44 9.29 15.04
CA SER A 88 11.35 7.86 14.72
C SER A 88 11.33 6.97 15.98
N THR A 89 11.95 7.42 17.07
CA THR A 89 11.87 6.73 18.37
C THR A 89 10.45 6.77 18.93
N ILE A 90 9.78 7.94 18.88
CA ILE A 90 8.38 8.09 19.28
C ILE A 90 7.47 7.23 18.37
N ILE A 91 7.64 7.29 17.05
CA ILE A 91 6.86 6.50 16.09
C ILE A 91 6.95 5.01 16.39
N ASN A 92 8.17 4.48 16.52
CA ASN A 92 8.38 3.07 16.85
C ASN A 92 7.76 2.68 18.21
N ARG A 93 7.54 3.66 19.09
CA ARG A 93 6.86 3.43 20.36
C ARG A 93 5.35 3.42 20.22
N ILE A 94 4.78 4.34 19.46
CA ILE A 94 3.33 4.37 19.16
C ILE A 94 2.91 3.08 18.45
N LEU A 95 3.72 2.58 17.52
CA LEU A 95 3.35 1.41 16.71
C LEU A 95 3.26 0.09 17.47
N GLY A 96 3.88 -0.04 18.66
CA GLY A 96 3.57 -1.07 19.66
C GLY A 96 3.73 -2.56 19.31
N ARG A 97 3.84 -2.95 18.03
CA ARG A 97 4.01 -4.30 17.49
C ARG A 97 5.27 -4.35 16.64
N ARG A 98 5.97 -5.49 16.61
CA ARG A 98 7.16 -5.72 15.78
C ARG A 98 6.82 -5.83 14.29
N GLU A 99 6.27 -4.77 13.69
CA GLU A 99 6.18 -4.59 12.23
C GLU A 99 6.95 -3.36 11.72
N ALA A 100 7.87 -2.81 12.53
CA ALA A 100 9.08 -2.23 11.97
C ALA A 100 10.11 -3.36 11.87
N VAL A 101 10.13 -4.05 10.72
CA VAL A 101 11.29 -4.88 10.39
C VAL A 101 12.47 -3.92 10.31
N VAL A 102 13.34 -4.01 11.32
CA VAL A 102 14.74 -3.62 11.18
C VAL A 102 15.35 -4.62 10.20
N GLU A 103 15.22 -4.35 8.90
CA GLU A 103 16.21 -4.85 7.93
C GLU A 103 17.34 -3.84 7.92
N ASP A 104 18.36 -4.09 8.75
CA ASP A 104 19.68 -3.49 8.61
C ASP A 104 20.34 -4.04 7.34
N LYS A 105 19.92 -3.54 6.16
CA LYS A 105 20.72 -3.57 4.94
C LYS A 105 21.27 -2.16 4.69
N PRO A 106 22.59 -1.93 4.86
CA PRO A 106 23.22 -0.68 4.47
C PRO A 106 23.09 -0.50 2.94
N GLY A 107 22.40 0.55 2.49
CA GLY A 107 22.25 0.88 1.06
C GLY A 107 20.85 1.26 0.58
N VAL A 108 19.85 1.34 1.45
CA VAL A 108 18.47 1.72 1.10
C VAL A 108 18.21 3.15 1.56
N THR A 109 17.97 4.05 0.62
CA THR A 109 17.61 5.45 0.88
C THR A 109 16.24 5.48 1.56
N ARG A 110 16.19 6.05 2.77
CA ARG A 110 15.02 6.04 3.67
C ARG A 110 14.08 7.21 3.31
N ASP A 111 13.00 6.90 2.61
CA ASP A 111 11.96 7.83 2.17
C ASP A 111 10.76 7.86 3.16
N ARG A 112 9.86 8.85 2.99
CA ARG A 112 8.68 9.16 3.83
C ARG A 112 7.85 7.91 4.11
N VAL A 113 7.78 7.52 5.39
CA VAL A 113 7.07 6.30 5.81
C VAL A 113 5.76 6.67 6.50
N SER A 114 4.66 6.19 5.93
CA SER A 114 3.35 6.22 6.55
C SER A 114 3.13 4.91 7.31
N TYR A 115 2.68 4.99 8.55
CA TYR A 115 2.45 3.84 9.40
C TYR A 115 1.00 3.83 9.89
N LYS A 116 0.31 2.69 9.78
CA LYS A 116 -0.99 2.52 10.43
C LYS A 116 -0.78 2.36 11.93
N ALA A 117 -1.47 3.17 12.72
CA ALA A 117 -1.43 3.14 14.17
C ALA A 117 -2.85 2.97 14.73
N GLU A 118 -2.93 2.38 15.91
CA GLU A 118 -4.18 2.21 16.65
C GLU A 118 -3.92 2.56 18.11
N TRP A 119 -4.76 3.42 18.68
CA TRP A 119 -4.73 3.75 20.11
C TRP A 119 -6.15 3.77 20.65
N LEU A 120 -6.40 3.06 21.76
CA LEU A 120 -7.72 2.94 22.40
C LEU A 120 -8.86 2.56 21.42
N GLY A 121 -8.58 1.70 20.44
CA GLY A 121 -9.54 1.25 19.43
C GLY A 121 -9.84 2.26 18.31
N LYS A 122 -9.14 3.40 18.25
CA LYS A 122 -9.20 4.35 17.14
C LYS A 122 -7.99 4.17 16.22
N SER A 123 -8.24 3.95 14.94
CA SER A 123 -7.22 3.85 13.90
C SER A 123 -6.86 5.23 13.33
N PHE A 124 -5.58 5.43 13.04
CA PHE A 124 -5.07 6.64 12.38
C PHE A 124 -3.77 6.34 11.64
N THR A 125 -3.40 7.20 10.69
CA THR A 125 -2.16 7.07 9.92
C THR A 125 -1.11 8.04 10.45
N LEU A 126 0.03 7.53 10.92
CA LEU A 126 1.21 8.31 11.28
C LEU A 126 2.07 8.58 10.05
N VAL A 127 2.46 9.83 9.83
CA VAL A 127 3.39 10.20 8.75
C VAL A 127 4.68 10.74 9.34
N ASP A 128 5.81 10.07 9.11
CA ASP A 128 7.15 10.60 9.47
C ASP A 128 7.65 11.55 8.38
N THR A 129 8.11 12.74 8.76
CA THR A 129 8.77 13.65 7.82
C THR A 129 10.23 13.30 7.53
N GLY A 130 10.79 12.23 8.14
CA GLY A 130 12.06 11.57 7.77
C GLY A 130 13.33 12.44 7.86
N GLY A 131 14.29 12.05 8.70
CA GLY A 131 15.57 12.76 8.85
C GLY A 131 16.62 12.35 7.82
N TRP A 132 17.04 13.28 6.96
CA TRP A 132 18.25 13.15 6.15
C TRP A 132 19.40 13.95 6.77
N GLU A 133 20.59 13.34 6.83
CA GLU A 133 21.84 14.04 7.12
C GLU A 133 22.07 15.08 6.02
N SER A 134 22.05 16.34 6.42
CA SER A 134 22.29 17.46 5.53
C SER A 134 23.78 17.67 5.31
N ASP A 135 24.24 17.57 4.07
CA ASP A 135 25.48 18.23 3.69
C ASP A 135 25.33 19.74 3.90
N ALA A 136 26.31 20.31 4.58
CA ALA A 136 26.27 21.66 5.12
C ALA A 136 26.18 22.74 4.02
N ARG A 137 24.94 23.12 3.66
CA ARG A 137 24.53 24.45 3.16
C ARG A 137 23.01 24.46 2.88
N GLY A 138 22.20 25.06 3.77
CA GLY A 138 20.78 25.38 3.51
C GLY A 138 19.71 24.60 4.30
N ILE A 139 20.06 24.07 5.48
CA ILE A 139 19.25 23.14 6.29
C ILE A 139 17.86 23.68 6.65
N ASP A 140 17.74 24.94 7.05
CA ASP A 140 16.50 25.41 7.69
C ASP A 140 15.33 25.56 6.71
N ALA A 141 15.60 26.01 5.47
CA ALA A 141 14.58 26.12 4.42
C ALA A 141 14.06 24.74 3.98
N GLN A 142 14.96 23.76 3.86
CA GLN A 142 14.61 22.39 3.46
C GLN A 142 13.74 21.71 4.51
N VAL A 143 14.07 21.86 5.80
CA VAL A 143 13.27 21.30 6.91
C VAL A 143 11.85 21.89 6.93
N ALA A 144 11.69 23.18 6.61
CA ALA A 144 10.38 23.83 6.59
C ALA A 144 9.51 23.37 5.41
N GLU A 145 10.09 23.18 4.22
CA GLU A 145 9.36 22.68 3.04
C GLU A 145 8.88 21.24 3.24
N GLN A 146 9.69 20.39 3.88
CA GLN A 146 9.28 19.02 4.22
C GLN A 146 8.15 18.99 5.26
N ALA A 147 8.24 19.86 6.25
CA ALA A 147 7.19 20.04 7.24
C ALA A 147 5.88 20.52 6.59
N GLU A 148 5.94 21.42 5.61
CA GLU A 148 4.77 21.95 4.90
C GLU A 148 4.01 20.83 4.16
N ILE A 149 4.72 19.99 3.40
CA ILE A 149 4.13 18.86 2.66
C ILE A 149 3.43 17.86 3.58
N ALA A 150 4.07 17.52 4.72
CA ALA A 150 3.48 16.58 5.67
C ALA A 150 2.24 17.15 6.38
N VAL A 151 2.27 18.45 6.66
CA VAL A 151 1.20 19.16 7.35
C VAL A 151 0.00 19.38 6.44
N GLU A 152 0.19 19.53 5.12
CA GLU A 152 -0.92 19.68 4.17
C GLU A 152 -1.89 18.50 4.18
N GLN A 153 -1.37 17.27 4.35
CA GLN A 153 -2.16 16.03 4.30
C GLN A 153 -2.59 15.51 5.67
N ALA A 154 -2.17 16.15 6.76
CA ALA A 154 -2.51 15.73 8.12
C ALA A 154 -3.81 16.35 8.63
N ASP A 155 -4.55 15.67 9.49
CA ASP A 155 -5.63 16.23 10.30
C ASP A 155 -5.09 16.85 11.59
N VAL A 156 -4.07 16.23 12.17
CA VAL A 156 -3.38 16.69 13.39
C VAL A 156 -1.88 16.72 13.16
N VAL A 157 -1.22 17.76 13.66
CA VAL A 157 0.23 17.91 13.57
C VAL A 157 0.86 17.75 14.93
N VAL A 158 1.86 16.87 15.04
CA VAL A 158 2.66 16.68 16.24
C VAL A 158 4.02 17.31 16.02
N LEU A 159 4.30 18.42 16.69
CA LEU A 159 5.61 19.07 16.69
C LEU A 159 6.48 18.47 17.79
N VAL A 160 7.54 17.77 17.42
CA VAL A 160 8.50 17.16 18.35
C VAL A 160 9.74 18.04 18.49
N VAL A 161 10.06 18.41 19.73
CA VAL A 161 11.25 19.19 20.09
C VAL A 161 12.09 18.40 21.12
N ASP A 162 13.41 18.55 21.07
CA ASP A 162 14.30 17.99 22.09
C ASP A 162 14.35 18.92 23.30
N ALA A 163 13.80 18.48 24.44
CA ALA A 163 13.73 19.29 25.65
C ALA A 163 15.11 19.62 26.23
N ARG A 164 16.14 18.79 25.99
CA ARG A 164 17.50 19.02 26.52
C ARG A 164 18.26 20.12 25.79
N VAL A 165 17.94 20.31 24.51
CA VAL A 165 18.56 21.33 23.66
C VAL A 165 17.82 22.65 23.79
N GLY A 166 16.51 22.60 24.05
CA GLY A 166 15.65 23.78 24.07
C GLY A 166 15.30 24.27 22.66
N VAL A 167 14.75 25.48 22.57
CA VAL A 167 14.29 26.07 21.31
C VAL A 167 15.47 26.45 20.42
N THR A 168 15.47 25.98 19.17
CA THR A 168 16.46 26.34 18.16
C THR A 168 15.87 27.16 17.01
N ALA A 169 16.72 27.81 16.21
CA ALA A 169 16.28 28.60 15.05
C ALA A 169 15.48 27.79 14.02
N SER A 170 15.79 26.49 13.83
CA SER A 170 15.01 25.64 12.92
C SER A 170 13.65 25.25 13.53
N ASP A 171 13.55 25.13 14.86
CA ASP A 171 12.25 24.91 15.52
C ASP A 171 11.37 26.16 15.34
N GLU A 172 11.93 27.36 15.54
CA GLU A 172 11.22 28.61 15.27
C GLU A 172 10.76 28.74 13.82
N GLN A 173 11.51 28.22 12.86
CA GLN A 173 11.14 28.24 11.45
C GLN A 173 9.98 27.27 11.15
N ILE A 174 10.02 26.05 11.69
CA ILE A 174 8.89 25.11 11.62
C ILE A 174 7.66 25.75 12.26
N VAL A 175 7.80 26.33 13.45
CA VAL A 175 6.74 27.03 14.19
C VAL A 175 6.15 28.19 13.37
N ARG A 176 6.99 28.99 12.69
CA ARG A 176 6.54 30.07 11.79
C ARG A 176 5.68 29.56 10.63
N MET A 177 5.99 28.39 10.08
CA MET A 177 5.18 27.74 9.06
C MET A 177 3.87 27.22 9.66
N LEU A 178 3.94 26.47 10.77
CA LEU A 178 2.79 25.86 11.44
C LEU A 178 1.75 26.90 11.91
N ARG A 179 2.17 28.10 12.32
CA ARG A 179 1.24 29.20 12.67
C ARG A 179 0.31 29.64 11.54
N ARG A 180 0.66 29.37 10.28
CA ARG A 180 -0.17 29.71 9.12
C ARG A 180 -1.20 28.62 8.81
N VAL A 181 -1.07 27.46 9.43
CA VAL A 181 -1.90 26.29 9.21
C VAL A 181 -3.08 26.34 10.19
N LYS A 182 -4.28 26.06 9.69
CA LYS A 182 -5.52 26.03 10.50
C LYS A 182 -5.82 24.59 10.94
N LYS A 183 -4.86 23.92 11.57
CA LYS A 183 -4.97 22.53 12.03
C LYS A 183 -4.55 22.42 13.50
N PRO A 184 -5.11 21.48 14.28
CA PRO A 184 -4.64 21.21 15.64
C PRO A 184 -3.14 20.85 15.64
N ILE A 185 -2.39 21.50 16.52
CA ILE A 185 -0.94 21.26 16.70
C ILE A 185 -0.71 20.84 18.15
N ILE A 186 -0.07 19.69 18.34
CA ILE A 186 0.33 19.17 19.65
C ILE A 186 1.85 19.25 19.76
N LEU A 187 2.33 19.89 20.82
CA LEU A 187 3.75 20.06 21.08
C LEU A 187 4.25 18.94 22.00
N ILE A 188 5.17 18.12 21.52
CA ILE A 188 5.85 17.08 22.30
C ILE A 188 7.27 17.52 22.64
N ALA A 189 7.57 17.54 23.94
CA ALA A 189 8.90 17.76 24.51
C ALA A 189 9.57 16.40 24.76
N ASN A 190 10.36 15.93 23.79
CA ASN A 190 10.98 14.60 23.85
C ASN A 190 12.29 14.59 24.67
N LYS A 191 12.75 13.38 25.04
CA LYS A 191 13.96 13.08 25.83
C LYS A 191 13.88 13.46 27.32
N ILE A 192 12.65 13.57 27.85
CA ILE A 192 12.38 13.66 29.28
C ILE A 192 12.39 12.25 29.87
N ASP A 193 13.60 11.70 30.03
CA ASP A 193 13.78 10.32 30.51
C ASP A 193 13.50 10.19 32.01
N ASP A 194 13.67 11.28 32.78
CA ASP A 194 13.51 11.33 34.24
C ASP A 194 12.78 12.61 34.69
N ALA A 195 12.14 12.54 35.87
CA ALA A 195 11.38 13.67 36.45
C ALA A 195 12.23 14.93 36.70
N HIS A 196 13.54 14.78 36.91
CA HIS A 196 14.46 15.90 37.11
C HIS A 196 14.64 16.77 35.86
N LEU A 197 14.29 16.26 34.67
CA LEU A 197 14.38 16.98 33.40
C LEU A 197 13.09 17.74 33.05
N GLU A 198 11.99 17.52 33.77
CA GLU A 198 10.71 18.21 33.54
C GLU A 198 10.81 19.75 33.56
N PRO A 199 11.67 20.40 34.38
CA PRO A 199 11.85 21.85 34.33
C PRO A 199 12.36 22.38 32.97
N GLU A 200 13.04 21.57 32.15
CA GLU A 200 13.55 22.02 30.84
C GLU A 200 12.41 22.39 29.86
N ILE A 201 11.20 21.93 30.14
CA ILE A 201 10.00 22.17 29.34
C ILE A 201 9.55 23.64 29.41
N TYR A 202 9.84 24.36 30.50
CA TYR A 202 9.39 25.74 30.68
C TYR A 202 9.86 26.66 29.54
N ASN A 203 11.02 26.38 28.96
CA ASN A 203 11.57 27.15 27.84
C ASN A 203 10.76 26.99 26.54
N LEU A 204 10.05 25.87 26.37
CA LEU A 204 9.29 25.55 25.15
C LEU A 204 7.98 26.34 25.04
N TRP A 205 7.46 26.86 26.15
CA TRP A 205 6.28 27.76 26.14
C TRP A 205 6.51 29.01 25.29
N SER A 206 7.75 29.44 25.12
CA SER A 206 8.13 30.57 24.26
C SER A 206 7.76 30.36 22.78
N LEU A 207 7.58 29.10 22.32
CA LEU A 207 7.14 28.80 20.97
C LEU A 207 5.69 29.21 20.70
N GLY A 208 4.87 29.38 21.75
CA GLY A 208 3.46 29.77 21.63
C GLY A 208 2.61 28.71 20.91
N MET A 209 2.92 27.42 21.12
CA MET A 209 2.25 26.27 20.49
C MET A 209 1.42 25.45 21.49
N GLY A 210 0.92 26.08 22.56
CA GLY A 210 0.18 25.41 23.63
C GLY A 210 1.08 24.73 24.67
N GLN A 211 0.47 23.87 25.49
CA GLN A 211 1.16 23.14 26.55
C GLN A 211 2.07 22.06 25.93
N PRO A 212 3.38 22.03 26.27
CA PRO A 212 4.25 20.95 25.82
C PRO A 212 4.03 19.67 26.65
N PHE A 213 3.86 18.54 25.97
CA PHE A 213 3.73 17.22 26.61
C PHE A 213 5.13 16.61 26.86
N PRO A 214 5.52 16.31 28.11
CA PRO A 214 6.77 15.63 28.42
C PRO A 214 6.74 14.19 27.92
N VAL A 215 7.65 13.82 27.02
CA VAL A 215 7.73 12.46 26.50
C VAL A 215 9.16 11.93 26.57
N SER A 216 9.30 10.65 26.89
CA SER A 216 10.50 9.87 26.54
C SER A 216 10.11 8.86 25.46
N GLY A 217 10.50 9.12 24.21
CA GLY A 217 10.32 8.14 23.14
C GLY A 217 11.05 6.82 23.43
N LEU A 218 12.18 6.89 24.15
CA LEU A 218 12.99 5.72 24.50
C LEU A 218 12.32 4.84 25.56
N HIS A 219 11.78 5.45 26.62
CA HIS A 219 11.21 4.74 27.76
C HIS A 219 9.67 4.65 27.72
N GLY A 220 9.01 5.32 26.77
CA GLY A 220 7.56 5.38 26.64
C GLY A 220 6.85 6.27 27.67
N ARG A 221 7.59 7.00 28.51
CA ARG A 221 7.02 7.90 29.54
C ARG A 221 6.25 9.05 28.88
N GLY A 222 5.05 9.35 29.38
CA GLY A 222 4.21 10.48 28.97
C GLY A 222 3.63 10.40 27.55
N LEU A 223 3.92 9.32 26.82
CA LEU A 223 3.42 9.13 25.45
C LEU A 223 1.91 8.84 25.43
N ALA A 224 1.39 8.13 26.44
CA ALA A 224 -0.04 7.85 26.57
C ALA A 224 -0.84 9.15 26.69
N ASP A 225 -0.44 10.05 27.59
CA ASP A 225 -1.11 11.34 27.80
C ASP A 225 -1.09 12.19 26.52
N ALA A 226 0.02 12.17 25.78
CA ALA A 226 0.12 12.86 24.49
C ALA A 226 -0.77 12.23 23.40
N LEU A 227 -0.91 10.91 23.38
CA LEU A 227 -1.79 10.20 22.44
C LEU A 227 -3.27 10.43 22.76
N ASP A 228 -3.64 10.50 24.03
CA ASP A 228 -5.00 10.80 24.46
C ASP A 228 -5.42 12.21 23.99
N GLU A 229 -4.54 13.20 24.13
CA GLU A 229 -4.76 14.55 23.58
C GLU A 229 -4.87 14.54 22.04
N ILE A 230 -4.00 13.78 21.36
CA ILE A 230 -4.09 13.61 19.90
C ILE A 230 -5.47 13.08 19.51
N LEU A 231 -5.96 12.04 20.19
CA LEU A 231 -7.27 11.46 19.91
C LEU A 231 -8.45 12.39 20.23
N GLU A 232 -8.30 13.32 21.19
CA GLU A 232 -9.34 14.28 21.55
C GLU A 232 -9.51 15.36 20.47
N VAL A 233 -8.41 15.85 19.90
CA VAL A 233 -8.44 16.89 18.85
C VAL A 233 -8.56 16.32 17.44
N MET A 234 -8.32 15.02 17.28
CA MET A 234 -8.43 14.32 16.00
C MET A 234 -9.90 14.12 15.60
N PRO A 235 -10.28 14.46 14.36
CA PRO A 235 -11.63 14.18 13.88
C PRO A 235 -11.88 12.66 13.81
N GLU A 236 -13.14 12.23 13.85
CA GLU A 236 -13.49 10.81 13.71
C GLU A 236 -13.08 10.24 12.35
N HIS A 237 -13.08 11.08 11.32
CA HIS A 237 -12.63 10.78 9.96
C HIS A 237 -11.78 11.93 9.45
N SER A 238 -10.84 11.62 8.54
CA SER A 238 -10.00 12.65 7.96
C SER A 238 -10.83 13.72 7.23
N GLN A 239 -10.53 14.98 7.49
CA GLN A 239 -11.11 16.14 6.79
C GLN A 239 -10.25 16.56 5.59
N PHE A 240 -9.01 16.05 5.51
CA PHE A 240 -8.03 16.41 4.49
C PHE A 240 -7.63 15.23 3.59
N ALA A 241 -7.64 14.00 4.10
CA ALA A 241 -7.70 12.82 3.26
C ALA A 241 -9.14 12.70 2.77
N GLN A 242 -9.32 12.83 1.45
CA GLN A 242 -10.63 12.57 0.86
C GLN A 242 -10.99 11.12 1.20
N PRO A 243 -12.26 10.83 1.58
CA PRO A 243 -12.81 9.50 1.35
C PRO A 243 -12.42 9.12 -0.07
N GLU A 244 -12.06 7.86 -0.32
CA GLU A 244 -12.03 7.37 -1.69
C GLU A 244 -13.46 7.50 -2.21
N ALA A 245 -13.80 8.67 -2.78
CA ALA A 245 -15.12 8.91 -3.31
C ALA A 245 -15.35 7.85 -4.38
N LEU A 246 -16.20 6.88 -4.05
CA LEU A 246 -16.84 6.00 -5.00
C LEU A 246 -17.71 6.89 -5.89
N GLY A 247 -17.07 7.48 -6.89
CA GLY A 247 -17.68 8.50 -7.75
C GLY A 247 -16.67 9.49 -8.30
N GLY A 248 -16.40 9.40 -9.60
CA GLY A 248 -15.55 10.33 -10.34
C GLY A 248 -14.63 9.63 -11.35
N PRO A 249 -13.87 10.40 -12.14
CA PRO A 249 -12.85 9.85 -13.05
C PRO A 249 -11.82 9.00 -12.28
N ARG A 250 -11.58 7.75 -12.72
CA ARG A 250 -10.57 6.85 -12.12
C ARG A 250 -9.18 7.50 -12.18
N ARG A 251 -8.38 7.26 -11.13
CA ARG A 251 -7.11 7.98 -10.91
C ARG A 251 -5.93 7.19 -11.46
N VAL A 252 -5.21 7.80 -12.39
CA VAL A 252 -4.10 7.17 -13.12
C VAL A 252 -2.78 7.87 -12.80
N ALA A 253 -1.78 7.13 -12.33
CA ALA A 253 -0.41 7.61 -12.25
C ALA A 253 0.36 7.23 -13.52
N LEU A 254 1.11 8.19 -14.09
CA LEU A 254 1.98 7.94 -15.23
C LEU A 254 3.44 7.88 -14.77
N VAL A 255 4.00 6.67 -14.69
CA VAL A 255 5.33 6.42 -14.10
C VAL A 255 6.30 5.85 -15.14
N GLY A 256 7.60 5.89 -14.84
CA GLY A 256 8.65 5.42 -15.75
C GLY A 256 9.91 6.28 -15.66
N ARG A 257 11.01 5.82 -16.22
CA ARG A 257 12.30 6.54 -16.19
C ARG A 257 12.25 7.92 -16.86
N PRO A 258 13.22 8.82 -16.59
CA PRO A 258 13.38 10.04 -17.39
C PRO A 258 13.43 9.73 -18.90
N ASN A 259 12.87 10.61 -19.73
CA ASN A 259 12.93 10.55 -21.21
C ASN A 259 12.24 9.35 -21.91
N VAL A 260 11.60 8.43 -21.18
CA VAL A 260 10.83 7.32 -21.78
C VAL A 260 9.58 7.76 -22.57
N GLY A 261 9.22 9.04 -22.50
CA GLY A 261 8.11 9.62 -23.26
C GLY A 261 6.83 9.92 -22.48
N LYS A 262 6.88 9.96 -21.14
CA LYS A 262 5.73 10.34 -20.28
C LYS A 262 5.05 11.65 -20.70
N SER A 263 5.81 12.73 -20.85
CA SER A 263 5.25 14.04 -21.23
C SER A 263 4.69 14.04 -22.65
N SER A 264 5.34 13.32 -23.57
CA SER A 264 4.84 13.15 -24.93
C SER A 264 3.52 12.40 -24.93
N LEU A 265 3.38 11.34 -24.12
CA LEU A 265 2.15 10.56 -24.02
C LEU A 265 1.05 11.42 -23.41
N LEU A 266 1.30 12.07 -22.27
CA LEU A 266 0.33 12.95 -21.61
C LEU A 266 -0.20 14.03 -22.57
N ASN A 267 0.70 14.73 -23.27
CA ASN A 267 0.32 15.74 -24.27
C ASN A 267 -0.49 15.14 -25.41
N LYS A 268 -0.16 13.93 -25.85
CA LYS A 268 -0.86 13.26 -26.94
C LYS A 268 -2.26 12.82 -26.51
N LEU A 269 -2.40 12.30 -25.29
CA LEU A 269 -3.68 11.95 -24.68
C LEU A 269 -4.55 13.20 -24.52
N ALA A 270 -4.03 14.24 -23.85
CA ALA A 270 -4.73 15.52 -23.61
C ALA A 270 -5.10 16.29 -24.88
N GLY A 271 -4.30 16.18 -25.94
CA GLY A 271 -4.54 16.87 -27.21
C GLY A 271 -5.48 16.12 -28.16
N SER A 272 -5.94 14.92 -27.81
CA SER A 272 -6.61 14.04 -28.76
C SER A 272 -8.12 13.88 -28.57
N GLU A 273 -8.65 14.12 -27.38
CA GLU A 273 -10.07 14.21 -27.08
C GLU A 273 -10.25 15.26 -25.96
N ARG A 274 -11.40 15.95 -25.94
CA ARG A 274 -11.60 17.23 -25.24
C ARG A 274 -11.20 17.10 -23.76
N ALA A 275 -10.14 17.79 -23.34
CA ALA A 275 -9.91 18.01 -21.92
C ALA A 275 -11.12 18.75 -21.34
N VAL A 276 -11.92 18.07 -20.52
CA VAL A 276 -13.05 18.69 -19.82
C VAL A 276 -12.47 19.55 -18.72
N VAL A 277 -12.30 20.84 -19.01
CA VAL A 277 -12.02 21.84 -17.99
C VAL A 277 -13.30 21.98 -17.17
N ASN A 278 -13.31 21.39 -15.97
CA ASN A 278 -14.42 21.60 -15.05
C ASN A 278 -14.18 22.92 -14.30
N ASP A 279 -14.78 24.01 -14.78
CA ASP A 279 -14.72 25.35 -14.20
C ASP A 279 -15.58 25.50 -12.91
N LEU A 280 -15.70 24.46 -12.08
CA LEU A 280 -16.36 24.57 -10.78
C LEU A 280 -15.48 25.38 -9.84
N ALA A 281 -15.71 26.70 -9.86
CA ALA A 281 -15.15 27.69 -8.95
C ALA A 281 -15.40 27.27 -7.49
N GLY A 282 -14.36 26.75 -6.84
CA GLY A 282 -14.44 26.33 -5.43
C GLY A 282 -13.37 25.35 -4.95
N THR A 283 -12.57 24.72 -5.81
CA THR A 283 -11.55 23.74 -5.40
C THR A 283 -10.17 24.38 -5.25
N THR A 284 -10.01 25.23 -4.25
CA THR A 284 -8.69 25.75 -3.88
C THR A 284 -7.84 24.67 -3.20
N ARG A 285 -6.83 24.12 -3.90
CA ARG A 285 -5.39 24.10 -3.51
C ARG A 285 -4.56 22.91 -4.02
N ASP A 286 -5.14 21.87 -4.62
CA ASP A 286 -4.34 20.74 -5.10
C ASP A 286 -3.56 21.11 -6.38
N PRO A 287 -2.21 21.12 -6.37
CA PRO A 287 -1.45 21.49 -7.54
C PRO A 287 -1.46 20.33 -8.57
N ILE A 288 -2.23 20.48 -9.65
CA ILE A 288 -1.92 19.98 -11.01
C ILE A 288 -2.24 18.50 -11.30
N ASP A 289 -3.47 18.06 -11.04
CA ASP A 289 -4.05 16.86 -11.68
C ASP A 289 -4.81 17.26 -12.97
N GLU A 290 -4.78 16.43 -14.01
CA GLU A 290 -5.48 16.69 -15.29
C GLU A 290 -6.57 15.65 -15.54
N ILE A 291 -7.76 16.10 -15.94
CA ILE A 291 -8.83 15.21 -16.39
C ILE A 291 -8.72 15.08 -17.91
N ILE A 292 -8.50 13.85 -18.38
CA ILE A 292 -8.37 13.52 -19.80
C ILE A 292 -9.49 12.55 -20.18
N GLU A 293 -10.25 12.89 -21.22
CA GLU A 293 -11.20 11.96 -21.84
C GLU A 293 -10.43 10.97 -22.71
N LEU A 294 -10.56 9.67 -22.44
CA LEU A 294 -9.95 8.59 -23.21
C LEU A 294 -10.98 7.49 -23.43
N GLY A 295 -11.22 7.15 -24.70
CA GLY A 295 -12.19 6.10 -25.04
C GLY A 295 -13.63 6.46 -24.65
N GLY A 296 -13.94 7.75 -24.57
CA GLY A 296 -15.26 8.26 -24.12
C GLY A 296 -15.46 8.32 -22.61
N TYR A 297 -14.46 7.98 -21.81
CA TYR A 297 -14.52 8.06 -20.34
C TYR A 297 -13.52 9.08 -19.79
N PRO A 298 -13.88 9.84 -18.75
CA PRO A 298 -12.95 10.75 -18.11
C PRO A 298 -12.01 9.98 -17.16
N TRP A 299 -10.71 10.27 -17.25
CA TRP A 299 -9.66 9.74 -16.38
C TRP A 299 -8.92 10.89 -15.70
N ARG A 300 -8.63 10.77 -14.40
CA ARG A 300 -7.84 11.77 -13.66
C ARG A 300 -6.38 11.32 -13.62
N PHE A 301 -5.51 12.00 -14.38
CA PHE A 301 -4.08 11.80 -14.31
C PHE A 301 -3.49 12.60 -13.15
N VAL A 302 -2.79 11.91 -12.25
CA VAL A 302 -2.24 12.48 -11.02
C VAL A 302 -0.81 13.02 -11.25
N ASP A 303 -0.49 14.16 -10.62
CA ASP A 303 0.85 14.81 -10.64
C ASP A 303 1.41 15.09 -12.05
N THR A 304 0.59 15.72 -12.89
CA THR A 304 0.94 16.03 -14.29
C THR A 304 1.91 17.21 -14.42
N ALA A 305 2.01 18.09 -13.42
CA ALA A 305 2.97 19.19 -13.39
C ALA A 305 4.43 18.73 -13.37
N GLY A 306 4.73 17.67 -12.62
CA GLY A 306 6.05 17.08 -12.57
C GLY A 306 6.49 16.52 -13.92
N ILE A 307 5.52 16.14 -14.77
CA ILE A 307 5.74 15.62 -16.12
C ILE A 307 5.98 16.78 -17.12
N ARG A 308 5.24 17.89 -17.03
CA ARG A 308 5.40 19.06 -17.93
C ARG A 308 6.65 19.90 -17.62
N ARG A 309 7.02 20.09 -16.35
CA ARG A 309 8.20 20.89 -15.95
C ARG A 309 9.55 20.26 -16.34
N ARG A 310 9.60 18.96 -16.66
CA ARG A 310 10.83 18.25 -17.05
C ARG A 310 11.43 18.65 -18.41
N GLN A 311 10.75 19.47 -19.22
CA GLN A 311 11.35 19.99 -20.46
C GLN A 311 12.50 20.99 -20.23
N HIS A 312 12.68 21.54 -19.03
CA HIS A 312 13.62 22.65 -18.81
C HIS A 312 14.77 22.43 -17.83
N MET A 313 14.87 21.30 -17.12
CA MET A 313 15.93 21.09 -16.11
C MET A 313 16.55 19.70 -16.21
N ALA A 314 17.61 19.60 -17.00
CA ALA A 314 18.44 18.40 -17.11
C ALA A 314 19.76 18.60 -16.35
N LYS A 315 19.77 18.30 -15.04
CA LYS A 315 20.92 17.76 -14.25
C LYS A 315 20.64 17.86 -12.74
N GLY A 316 20.82 16.74 -12.02
CA GLY A 316 20.87 16.69 -10.55
C GLY A 316 19.60 16.28 -9.80
N ALA A 317 18.59 15.68 -10.45
CA ALA A 317 17.25 15.49 -9.88
C ALA A 317 16.74 14.02 -9.88
N GLU A 318 17.59 13.05 -9.55
CA GLU A 318 17.14 11.65 -9.41
C GLU A 318 16.28 11.45 -8.15
N PHE A 319 16.69 12.04 -7.01
CA PHE A 319 15.95 11.94 -5.74
C PHE A 319 14.56 12.61 -5.77
N TYR A 320 14.44 13.78 -6.41
CA TYR A 320 13.14 14.44 -6.60
C TYR A 320 12.19 13.70 -7.56
N SER A 321 12.73 12.75 -8.33
CA SER A 321 11.95 11.92 -9.24
C SER A 321 11.23 10.77 -8.52
N SER A 322 11.87 10.16 -7.51
CA SER A 322 11.29 9.03 -6.76
C SER A 322 10.18 9.48 -5.82
N LEU A 323 10.40 10.53 -5.03
CA LEU A 323 9.41 11.04 -4.05
C LEU A 323 8.07 11.43 -4.71
N ARG A 324 8.15 12.09 -5.88
CA ARG A 324 6.96 12.45 -6.67
C ARG A 324 6.25 11.24 -7.26
N THR A 325 7.02 10.24 -7.71
CA THR A 325 6.46 8.99 -8.23
C THR A 325 5.66 8.29 -7.13
N GLN A 326 6.17 8.25 -5.91
CA GLN A 326 5.47 7.64 -4.77
C GLN A 326 4.20 8.40 -4.39
N THR A 327 4.24 9.73 -4.25
CA THR A 327 3.05 10.52 -3.95
C THR A 327 1.99 10.41 -5.05
N ALA A 328 2.41 10.32 -6.33
CA ALA A 328 1.49 10.05 -7.43
C ALA A 328 0.85 8.66 -7.33
N LEU A 329 1.62 7.63 -6.95
CA LEU A 329 1.11 6.26 -6.75
C LEU A 329 0.13 6.17 -5.57
N GLU A 330 0.44 6.81 -4.45
CA GLU A 330 -0.42 6.88 -3.27
C GLU A 330 -1.79 7.53 -3.57
N ARG A 331 -1.84 8.48 -4.51
CA ARG A 331 -3.06 9.17 -4.93
C ARG A 331 -3.75 8.54 -6.16
N SER A 332 -3.17 7.49 -6.73
CA SER A 332 -3.71 6.79 -7.90
C SER A 332 -4.35 5.46 -7.55
N GLU A 333 -5.14 4.90 -8.44
CA GLU A 333 -5.70 3.55 -8.34
C GLU A 333 -4.94 2.58 -9.24
N VAL A 334 -4.55 3.08 -10.42
CA VAL A 334 -3.78 2.35 -11.43
C VAL A 334 -2.57 3.16 -11.89
N ALA A 335 -1.44 2.47 -12.04
CA ALA A 335 -0.22 3.01 -12.58
C ALA A 335 0.02 2.51 -14.00
N VAL A 336 0.28 3.44 -14.92
CA VAL A 336 0.79 3.12 -16.26
C VAL A 336 2.30 3.28 -16.24
N VAL A 337 3.02 2.16 -16.29
CA VAL A 337 4.49 2.13 -16.31
C VAL A 337 4.97 2.23 -17.75
N LEU A 338 5.58 3.35 -18.11
CA LEU A 338 6.14 3.54 -19.45
C LEU A 338 7.57 3.01 -19.54
N LEU A 339 7.76 2.09 -20.49
CA LEU A 339 9.03 1.49 -20.85
C LEU A 339 9.42 1.94 -22.26
N ASP A 340 10.69 2.30 -22.45
CA ASP A 340 11.22 2.65 -23.78
C ASP A 340 11.73 1.39 -24.48
N VAL A 341 11.08 1.00 -25.58
CA VAL A 341 11.46 -0.23 -26.30
C VAL A 341 12.74 -0.09 -27.13
N SER A 342 13.20 1.13 -27.37
CA SER A 342 14.45 1.37 -28.13
C SER A 342 15.70 1.12 -27.30
N GLU A 343 15.57 1.06 -25.98
CA GLU A 343 16.64 0.79 -25.03
C GLU A 343 16.40 -0.55 -24.30
N PRO A 344 17.44 -1.22 -23.81
CA PRO A 344 17.28 -2.37 -22.91
C PRO A 344 16.51 -2.00 -21.64
N ILE A 345 15.74 -2.96 -21.11
CA ILE A 345 15.11 -2.81 -19.79
C ILE A 345 16.21 -2.60 -18.75
N SER A 346 16.13 -1.48 -18.03
CA SER A 346 17.14 -1.10 -17.04
C SER A 346 16.74 -1.52 -15.63
N GLU A 347 17.71 -1.56 -14.71
CA GLU A 347 17.40 -1.78 -13.29
C GLU A 347 16.43 -0.74 -12.71
N GLN A 348 16.47 0.50 -13.20
CA GLN A 348 15.57 1.54 -12.74
C GLN A 348 14.13 1.30 -13.23
N ASP A 349 13.93 0.68 -14.40
CA ASP A 349 12.59 0.25 -14.84
C ASP A 349 12.03 -0.81 -13.89
N VAL A 350 12.84 -1.84 -13.57
CA VAL A 350 12.46 -2.91 -12.63
C VAL A 350 12.15 -2.34 -11.25
N ARG A 351 12.94 -1.38 -10.75
CA ARG A 351 12.66 -0.70 -9.48
C ARG A 351 11.34 0.06 -9.49
N ILE A 352 11.00 0.76 -10.58
CA ILE A 352 9.72 1.46 -10.72
C ILE A 352 8.56 0.47 -10.70
N VAL A 353 8.68 -0.63 -11.43
CA VAL A 353 7.68 -1.72 -11.41
C VAL A 353 7.49 -2.25 -9.98
N GLN A 354 8.60 -2.51 -9.26
CA GLN A 354 8.52 -2.96 -7.87
C GLN A 354 7.84 -1.93 -6.97
N THR A 355 8.12 -0.64 -7.13
CA THR A 355 7.46 0.43 -6.36
C THR A 355 5.94 0.44 -6.60
N VAL A 356 5.48 0.15 -7.82
CA VAL A 356 4.05 0.03 -8.11
C VAL A 356 3.44 -1.17 -7.37
N ILE A 357 4.11 -2.33 -7.40
CA ILE A 357 3.67 -3.54 -6.67
C ILE A 357 3.57 -3.25 -5.17
N ASP A 358 4.62 -2.65 -4.60
CA ASP A 358 4.69 -2.34 -3.17
C ASP A 358 3.62 -1.31 -2.74
N SER A 359 3.23 -0.43 -3.65
CA SER A 359 2.12 0.52 -3.43
C SER A 359 0.73 -0.11 -3.50
N GLY A 360 0.62 -1.38 -3.91
CA GLY A 360 -0.65 -2.10 -4.00
C GLY A 360 -1.59 -1.56 -5.08
N ARG A 361 -1.08 -0.81 -6.06
CA ARG A 361 -1.88 -0.24 -7.15
C ARG A 361 -1.99 -1.21 -8.32
N ALA A 362 -3.09 -1.12 -9.06
CA ALA A 362 -3.21 -1.80 -10.34
C ALA A 362 -2.12 -1.29 -11.30
N MET A 363 -1.73 -2.10 -12.27
CA MET A 363 -0.57 -1.83 -13.12
C MET A 363 -0.82 -2.22 -14.57
N VAL A 364 -0.48 -1.30 -15.47
CA VAL A 364 -0.40 -1.53 -16.92
C VAL A 364 1.01 -1.21 -17.40
N LEU A 365 1.62 -2.13 -18.14
CA LEU A 365 2.94 -1.94 -18.76
C LEU A 365 2.74 -1.35 -20.16
N ALA A 366 3.17 -0.11 -20.36
CA ALA A 366 3.08 0.57 -21.65
C ALA A 366 4.46 0.63 -22.34
N PHE A 367 4.63 -0.20 -23.37
CA PHE A 367 5.83 -0.27 -24.18
C PHE A 367 5.80 0.84 -25.24
N ASN A 368 6.49 1.94 -24.95
CA ASN A 368 6.47 3.17 -25.73
C ASN A 368 7.62 3.23 -26.74
N LYS A 369 7.46 4.09 -27.77
CA LYS A 369 8.32 4.21 -28.96
C LYS A 369 8.29 2.96 -29.84
N TRP A 370 7.15 2.28 -29.88
CA TRP A 370 6.98 1.09 -30.73
C TRP A 370 7.24 1.37 -32.22
N ASP A 371 7.11 2.63 -32.66
CA ASP A 371 7.43 3.08 -34.02
C ASP A 371 8.92 2.99 -34.39
N THR A 372 9.81 2.81 -33.41
CA THR A 372 11.26 2.71 -33.64
C THR A 372 11.79 1.28 -33.59
N LEU A 373 10.93 0.29 -33.37
CA LEU A 373 11.33 -1.10 -33.17
C LEU A 373 11.56 -1.81 -34.52
N ASP A 374 12.72 -2.45 -34.68
CA ASP A 374 13.00 -3.40 -35.76
C ASP A 374 12.85 -4.86 -35.29
N GLU A 375 12.96 -5.83 -36.20
CA GLU A 375 12.78 -7.26 -35.89
C GLU A 375 13.82 -7.77 -34.88
N ASP A 376 15.09 -7.39 -35.05
CA ASP A 376 16.17 -7.81 -34.15
C ASP A 376 15.97 -7.27 -32.72
N ARG A 377 15.60 -5.99 -32.57
CA ARG A 377 15.31 -5.38 -31.26
C ARG A 377 14.07 -6.02 -30.62
N ARG A 378 13.07 -6.38 -31.42
CA ARG A 378 11.85 -7.05 -30.92
C ARG A 378 12.18 -8.38 -30.26
N ASP A 379 12.98 -9.21 -30.90
CA ASP A 379 13.39 -10.51 -30.36
C ASP A 379 14.22 -10.35 -29.08
N MET A 380 15.06 -9.32 -29.01
CA MET A 380 15.81 -8.99 -27.78
C MET A 380 14.89 -8.52 -26.66
N LEU A 381 13.90 -7.67 -26.97
CA LEU A 381 12.95 -7.16 -26.00
C LEU A 381 12.12 -8.28 -25.38
N GLU A 382 11.64 -9.25 -26.16
CA GLU A 382 10.88 -10.39 -25.60
C GLU A 382 11.72 -11.19 -24.59
N ARG A 383 13.00 -11.42 -24.88
CA ARG A 383 13.93 -12.09 -23.93
C ARG A 383 14.18 -11.26 -22.68
N GLU A 384 14.28 -9.94 -22.82
CA GLU A 384 14.41 -9.03 -21.67
C GLU A 384 13.15 -9.04 -20.80
N ILE A 385 11.96 -9.05 -21.41
CA ILE A 385 10.69 -9.12 -20.69
C ILE A 385 10.58 -10.45 -19.93
N GLU A 386 10.95 -11.56 -20.56
CA GLU A 386 10.95 -12.89 -19.93
C GLU A 386 11.95 -12.95 -18.77
N ARG A 387 13.12 -12.33 -18.91
CA ARG A 387 14.14 -12.33 -17.86
C ARG A 387 13.82 -11.39 -16.70
N ASP A 388 13.46 -10.14 -17.01
CA ASP A 388 13.45 -9.04 -16.05
C ASP A 388 12.04 -8.72 -15.54
N LEU A 389 10.98 -9.06 -16.29
CA LEU A 389 9.58 -8.75 -15.97
C LEU A 389 8.69 -10.00 -15.83
N ALA A 390 9.25 -11.21 -15.74
CA ALA A 390 8.48 -12.45 -15.54
C ALA A 390 7.55 -12.39 -14.32
N HIS A 391 8.02 -11.78 -13.23
CA HIS A 391 7.27 -11.65 -11.98
C HIS A 391 6.01 -10.74 -12.08
N VAL A 392 5.87 -10.00 -13.19
CA VAL A 392 4.73 -9.11 -13.48
C VAL A 392 4.03 -9.44 -14.79
N GLN A 393 4.14 -10.69 -15.27
CA GLN A 393 3.41 -11.13 -16.47
C GLN A 393 1.89 -10.98 -16.36
N TRP A 394 1.36 -10.93 -15.13
CA TRP A 394 -0.05 -10.66 -14.85
C TRP A 394 -0.48 -9.24 -15.22
N ALA A 395 0.44 -8.28 -15.39
CA ALA A 395 0.10 -6.91 -15.79
C ALA A 395 -0.10 -6.81 -17.32
N PRO A 396 -1.22 -6.23 -17.80
CA PRO A 396 -1.46 -6.02 -19.22
C PRO A 396 -0.33 -5.26 -19.89
N ARG A 397 0.05 -5.71 -21.09
CA ARG A 397 1.05 -5.06 -21.93
C ARG A 397 0.36 -4.31 -23.06
N VAL A 398 0.66 -3.02 -23.19
CA VAL A 398 0.14 -2.17 -24.26
C VAL A 398 1.29 -1.56 -25.03
N ASN A 399 1.39 -1.90 -26.32
CA ASN A 399 2.39 -1.34 -27.21
C ASN A 399 1.87 -0.03 -27.79
N ILE A 400 2.60 1.06 -27.60
CA ILE A 400 2.18 2.41 -27.97
C ILE A 400 3.30 3.21 -28.62
N SER A 401 2.92 4.27 -29.34
CA SER A 401 3.85 5.34 -29.70
C SER A 401 3.26 6.68 -29.28
N ALA A 402 3.83 7.26 -28.21
CA ALA A 402 3.46 8.59 -27.74
C ALA A 402 3.66 9.67 -28.81
N LYS A 403 4.64 9.48 -29.71
CA LYS A 403 4.96 10.44 -30.78
C LYS A 403 3.86 10.47 -31.85
N THR A 404 3.45 9.31 -32.35
CA THR A 404 2.45 9.22 -33.42
C THR A 404 1.02 9.23 -32.85
N GLY A 405 0.84 8.77 -31.62
CA GLY A 405 -0.45 8.47 -30.99
C GLY A 405 -0.95 7.06 -31.28
N TRP A 406 -0.14 6.22 -31.93
CA TRP A 406 -0.53 4.86 -32.28
C TRP A 406 -0.86 4.06 -31.02
N HIS A 407 -2.00 3.36 -31.06
CA HIS A 407 -2.50 2.43 -30.04
C HIS A 407 -2.74 3.00 -28.63
N LYS A 408 -2.75 4.33 -28.46
CA LYS A 408 -3.10 4.94 -27.18
C LYS A 408 -4.49 4.50 -26.66
N ASP A 409 -5.45 4.23 -27.55
CA ASP A 409 -6.82 3.83 -27.19
C ASP A 409 -6.88 2.42 -26.57
N LYS A 410 -5.84 1.60 -26.80
CA LYS A 410 -5.69 0.29 -26.16
C LYS A 410 -5.32 0.37 -24.68
N LEU A 411 -4.96 1.56 -24.18
CA LEU A 411 -4.78 1.78 -22.75
C LEU A 411 -6.10 1.65 -22.00
N VAL A 412 -7.22 2.10 -22.56
CA VAL A 412 -8.52 2.13 -21.87
C VAL A 412 -8.96 0.72 -21.45
N PRO A 413 -9.05 -0.29 -22.35
CA PRO A 413 -9.41 -1.65 -21.95
C PRO A 413 -8.44 -2.26 -20.92
N ALA A 414 -7.15 -1.96 -21.04
CA ALA A 414 -6.15 -2.45 -20.11
C ALA A 414 -6.31 -1.83 -18.71
N LEU A 415 -6.62 -0.53 -18.65
CA LEU A 415 -6.88 0.19 -17.41
C LEU A 415 -8.16 -0.30 -16.75
N GLU A 416 -9.27 -0.37 -17.50
CA GLU A 416 -10.57 -0.85 -17.02
C GLU A 416 -10.44 -2.26 -16.45
N HIS A 417 -9.88 -3.19 -17.22
CA HIS A 417 -9.73 -4.57 -16.77
C HIS A 417 -8.83 -4.70 -15.53
N SER A 418 -7.73 -3.95 -15.48
CA SER A 418 -6.84 -3.95 -14.31
C SER A 418 -7.56 -3.43 -13.06
N LEU A 419 -8.40 -2.39 -13.22
CA LEU A 419 -9.17 -1.79 -12.13
C LEU A 419 -10.35 -2.65 -11.70
N GLU A 420 -11.04 -3.31 -12.63
CA GLU A 420 -12.08 -4.31 -12.33
C GLU A 420 -11.50 -5.43 -11.46
N SER A 421 -10.37 -6.02 -11.87
CA SER A 421 -9.64 -7.00 -11.06
C SER A 421 -9.13 -6.44 -9.72
N TRP A 422 -8.83 -5.15 -9.65
CA TRP A 422 -8.44 -4.46 -8.41
C TRP A 422 -9.63 -4.18 -7.49
N ASP A 423 -10.84 -4.12 -8.01
CA ASP A 423 -12.07 -3.94 -7.24
C ASP A 423 -12.67 -5.30 -6.83
N SER A 424 -12.27 -6.39 -7.49
CA SER A 424 -12.80 -7.75 -7.31
C SER A 424 -12.73 -8.28 -5.87
N ARG A 425 -13.89 -8.76 -5.40
CA ARG A 425 -14.04 -9.47 -4.13
C ARG A 425 -14.54 -10.89 -4.36
N ILE A 426 -13.85 -11.86 -3.77
CA ILE A 426 -14.22 -13.27 -3.79
C ILE A 426 -15.03 -13.58 -2.53
N PRO A 427 -16.28 -14.09 -2.66
CA PRO A 427 -17.05 -14.58 -1.53
C PRO A 427 -16.29 -15.65 -0.76
N THR A 428 -16.34 -15.58 0.57
CA THR A 428 -15.40 -16.37 1.35
C THR A 428 -15.70 -17.86 1.40
N GLY A 429 -16.95 -18.27 1.20
CA GLY A 429 -17.31 -19.65 0.85
C GLY A 429 -16.56 -20.14 -0.38
N ARG A 430 -16.68 -19.38 -1.49
CA ARG A 430 -16.04 -19.68 -2.77
C ARG A 430 -14.52 -19.77 -2.68
N LEU A 431 -13.89 -18.86 -1.92
CA LEU A 431 -12.45 -18.90 -1.67
C LEU A 431 -12.02 -20.19 -0.94
N ASN A 432 -12.76 -20.62 0.09
CA ASN A 432 -12.40 -21.82 0.85
C ASN A 432 -12.70 -23.11 0.07
N ALA A 433 -13.75 -23.12 -0.75
CA ALA A 433 -14.00 -24.20 -1.69
C ALA A 433 -12.82 -24.35 -2.67
N PHE A 434 -12.39 -23.24 -3.27
CA PHE A 434 -11.22 -23.18 -4.15
C PHE A 434 -9.93 -23.67 -3.47
N LEU A 435 -9.63 -23.19 -2.26
CA LEU A 435 -8.46 -23.64 -1.50
C LEU A 435 -8.52 -25.14 -1.20
N GLY A 436 -9.70 -25.67 -0.91
CA GLY A 436 -9.94 -27.09 -0.70
C GLY A 436 -9.62 -27.93 -1.95
N GLU A 437 -10.14 -27.55 -3.10
CA GLU A 437 -9.90 -28.25 -4.38
C GLU A 437 -8.41 -28.22 -4.77
N ILE A 438 -7.74 -27.08 -4.58
CA ILE A 438 -6.30 -26.97 -4.84
C ILE A 438 -5.49 -27.88 -3.93
N VAL A 439 -5.75 -27.86 -2.63
CA VAL A 439 -5.00 -28.69 -1.67
C VAL A 439 -5.26 -30.18 -1.93
N ALA A 440 -6.46 -30.54 -2.40
CA ALA A 440 -6.80 -31.92 -2.75
C ALA A 440 -6.06 -32.38 -4.01
N ALA A 441 -6.00 -31.53 -5.05
CA ALA A 441 -5.30 -31.84 -6.30
C ALA A 441 -3.78 -31.80 -6.15
N HIS A 442 -3.28 -30.79 -5.45
CA HIS A 442 -1.86 -30.47 -5.30
C HIS A 442 -1.52 -30.23 -3.83
N PRO A 443 -1.36 -31.28 -3.00
CA PRO A 443 -1.04 -31.11 -1.58
C PRO A 443 0.32 -30.43 -1.35
N HIS A 444 0.43 -29.63 -0.29
CA HIS A 444 1.69 -28.99 0.09
C HIS A 444 2.81 -30.04 0.34
N PRO A 445 4.06 -29.82 -0.11
CA PRO A 445 5.16 -30.76 0.14
C PRO A 445 5.40 -31.06 1.62
N LEU A 446 5.82 -32.28 1.93
CA LEU A 446 6.23 -32.68 3.28
C LEU A 446 7.68 -32.28 3.54
N ARG A 447 7.90 -31.26 4.39
CA ARG A 447 9.22 -30.90 4.93
C ARG A 447 9.19 -30.87 6.45
N GLY A 448 10.10 -31.59 7.12
CA GLY A 448 10.19 -31.56 8.59
C GLY A 448 9.13 -32.39 9.34
N GLY A 449 8.53 -33.39 8.69
CA GLY A 449 7.71 -34.44 9.32
C GLY A 449 6.21 -34.19 9.37
N LYS A 450 5.73 -32.96 9.56
CA LYS A 450 4.29 -32.62 9.52
C LYS A 450 3.96 -31.71 8.34
N GLN A 451 2.95 -32.09 7.56
CA GLN A 451 2.45 -31.26 6.49
C GLN A 451 1.71 -30.04 7.06
N PRO A 452 2.09 -28.80 6.69
CA PRO A 452 1.26 -27.63 6.94
C PRO A 452 -0.09 -27.80 6.25
N ARG A 453 -1.17 -27.47 6.96
CA ARG A 453 -2.54 -27.49 6.41
C ARG A 453 -3.09 -26.08 6.41
N ILE A 454 -3.79 -25.73 5.33
CA ILE A 454 -4.63 -24.55 5.28
C ILE A 454 -5.90 -24.89 6.04
N LEU A 455 -6.19 -24.12 7.08
CA LEU A 455 -7.38 -24.28 7.92
C LEU A 455 -8.53 -23.47 7.34
N PHE A 456 -8.21 -22.26 6.86
CA PHE A 456 -9.18 -21.29 6.42
C PHE A 456 -8.49 -20.17 5.63
N GLY A 457 -9.18 -19.55 4.69
CA GLY A 457 -8.71 -18.37 3.97
C GLY A 457 -9.78 -17.29 3.88
N THR A 458 -9.39 -16.02 3.92
CA THR A 458 -10.30 -14.89 3.69
C THR A 458 -9.65 -13.78 2.89
N GLN A 459 -10.45 -13.05 2.12
CA GLN A 459 -10.03 -11.80 1.47
C GLN A 459 -10.37 -10.61 2.37
N VAL A 460 -9.34 -10.00 2.96
CA VAL A 460 -9.48 -8.90 3.93
C VAL A 460 -9.48 -7.52 3.28
N SER A 461 -9.06 -7.43 2.02
CA SER A 461 -9.06 -6.21 1.22
C SER A 461 -9.22 -6.57 -0.25
N SER A 462 -9.94 -5.74 -1.01
CA SER A 462 -9.99 -5.84 -2.47
C SER A 462 -9.00 -4.91 -3.15
N ARG A 463 -8.62 -3.79 -2.51
CA ARG A 463 -7.87 -2.69 -3.11
C ARG A 463 -6.50 -2.45 -2.43
N PRO A 464 -5.45 -3.25 -2.69
CA PRO A 464 -5.40 -4.44 -3.56
C PRO A 464 -5.99 -5.69 -2.90
N PRO A 465 -6.14 -6.80 -3.65
CA PRO A 465 -6.61 -8.08 -3.15
C PRO A 465 -5.61 -8.65 -2.14
N LYS A 466 -5.99 -8.63 -0.86
CA LYS A 466 -5.19 -9.20 0.23
C LYS A 466 -5.91 -10.42 0.81
N PHE A 467 -5.22 -11.54 0.78
CA PHE A 467 -5.69 -12.80 1.33
C PHE A 467 -4.93 -13.14 2.62
N VAL A 468 -5.66 -13.53 3.65
CA VAL A 468 -5.10 -14.08 4.89
C VAL A 468 -5.41 -15.57 4.92
N LEU A 469 -4.36 -16.39 4.98
CA LEU A 469 -4.47 -17.83 5.14
C LEU A 469 -4.15 -18.24 6.57
N PHE A 470 -5.11 -18.85 7.27
CA PHE A 470 -4.89 -19.48 8.56
C PHE A 470 -4.34 -20.88 8.32
N THR A 471 -3.17 -21.19 8.88
CA THR A 471 -2.47 -22.45 8.61
C THR A 471 -1.96 -23.10 9.89
N THR A 472 -1.70 -24.41 9.87
CA THR A 472 -1.06 -25.10 11.02
C THR A 472 0.46 -24.96 11.05
N GLY A 473 1.05 -24.33 10.03
CA GLY A 473 2.48 -24.21 9.82
C GLY A 473 2.78 -23.32 8.62
N PHE A 474 4.04 -22.95 8.43
CA PHE A 474 4.44 -22.13 7.29
C PHE A 474 4.28 -22.89 5.98
N LEU A 475 3.63 -22.27 4.99
CA LEU A 475 3.66 -22.75 3.62
C LEU A 475 4.96 -22.32 2.95
N ASP A 476 5.59 -23.23 2.22
CA ASP A 476 6.78 -22.97 1.42
C ASP A 476 6.52 -21.80 0.45
N PRO A 477 7.50 -20.92 0.20
CA PRO A 477 7.33 -19.80 -0.74
C PRO A 477 6.87 -20.24 -2.15
N GLY A 478 7.33 -21.39 -2.63
CA GLY A 478 6.89 -21.96 -3.91
C GLY A 478 5.40 -22.32 -3.92
N TYR A 479 4.90 -22.94 -2.84
CA TYR A 479 3.48 -23.27 -2.72
C TYR A 479 2.60 -22.03 -2.62
N ARG A 480 3.08 -20.97 -1.95
CA ARG A 480 2.37 -19.67 -1.95
C ARG A 480 2.30 -19.04 -3.34
N ARG A 481 3.38 -19.08 -4.12
CA ARG A 481 3.36 -18.63 -5.52
C ARG A 481 2.39 -19.46 -6.36
N PHE A 482 2.35 -20.77 -6.13
CA PHE A 482 1.39 -21.66 -6.76
C PHE A 482 -0.07 -21.26 -6.44
N ILE A 483 -0.42 -21.05 -5.17
CA ILE A 483 -1.76 -20.55 -4.78
C ILE A 483 -2.06 -19.22 -5.46
N MET A 484 -1.12 -18.27 -5.45
CA MET A 484 -1.29 -16.97 -6.09
C MET A 484 -1.54 -17.09 -7.59
N ARG A 485 -0.81 -17.97 -8.29
CA ARG A 485 -1.04 -18.24 -9.71
C ARG A 485 -2.43 -18.84 -9.94
N ARG A 486 -2.83 -19.85 -9.15
CA ARG A 486 -4.17 -20.45 -9.27
C ARG A 486 -5.27 -19.43 -8.98
N LEU A 487 -5.08 -18.50 -8.05
CA LEU A 487 -6.03 -17.42 -7.80
C LEU A 487 -6.22 -16.55 -9.04
N ARG A 488 -5.12 -16.21 -9.73
CA ARG A 488 -5.18 -15.46 -11.00
C ARG A 488 -5.89 -16.24 -12.09
N GLU A 489 -5.59 -17.52 -12.26
CA GLU A 489 -6.21 -18.38 -13.28
C GLU A 489 -7.71 -18.58 -13.05
N THR A 490 -8.16 -18.67 -11.81
CA THR A 490 -9.56 -18.98 -11.47
C THR A 490 -10.46 -17.75 -11.34
N PHE A 491 -9.95 -16.66 -10.78
CA PHE A 491 -10.76 -15.48 -10.44
C PHE A 491 -10.40 -14.22 -11.23
N ASP A 492 -9.45 -14.32 -12.15
CA ASP A 492 -8.98 -13.23 -13.00
C ASP A 492 -8.56 -11.96 -12.24
N PHE A 493 -7.30 -11.95 -11.82
CA PHE A 493 -6.66 -10.78 -11.20
C PHE A 493 -5.67 -10.12 -12.14
N THR A 494 -5.96 -10.13 -13.45
CA THR A 494 -5.12 -9.47 -14.44
C THR A 494 -4.94 -7.99 -14.09
N GLY A 495 -3.73 -7.48 -14.20
CA GLY A 495 -3.43 -6.07 -13.92
C GLY A 495 -3.35 -5.70 -12.44
N THR A 496 -3.55 -6.65 -11.52
CA THR A 496 -3.59 -6.35 -10.09
C THR A 496 -2.59 -7.19 -9.28
N PRO A 497 -1.81 -6.56 -8.36
CA PRO A 497 -0.97 -7.31 -7.44
C PRO A 497 -1.84 -8.07 -6.42
N ILE A 498 -1.48 -9.32 -6.12
CA ILE A 498 -2.14 -10.13 -5.07
C ILE A 498 -1.19 -10.22 -3.90
N GLU A 499 -1.70 -9.94 -2.70
CA GLU A 499 -0.96 -10.17 -1.45
C GLU A 499 -1.52 -11.39 -0.72
N ILE A 500 -0.65 -12.32 -0.32
CA ILE A 500 -1.01 -13.46 0.53
C ILE A 500 -0.19 -13.41 1.81
N SER A 501 -0.87 -13.17 2.92
CA SER A 501 -0.33 -13.28 4.26
C SER A 501 -0.74 -14.61 4.90
N MET A 502 0.08 -15.08 5.85
CA MET A 502 -0.21 -16.30 6.59
C MET A 502 -0.27 -16.01 8.08
N ARG A 503 -1.26 -16.61 8.75
CA ARG A 503 -1.35 -16.64 10.21
C ARG A 503 -1.24 -18.08 10.68
N VAL A 504 -0.06 -18.43 11.21
CA VAL A 504 0.23 -19.78 11.69
C VAL A 504 -0.39 -19.98 13.06
N ARG A 505 -1.14 -21.07 13.24
CA ARG A 505 -1.90 -21.36 14.45
C ARG A 505 -1.54 -22.70 15.07
N GLU A 506 -1.29 -22.65 16.36
CA GLU A 506 -1.11 -23.84 17.19
C GLU A 506 -2.45 -24.39 17.65
N ARG A 507 -2.54 -25.72 17.69
CA ARG A 507 -3.76 -26.39 18.09
C ARG A 507 -3.85 -26.39 19.61
N ARG A 508 -4.96 -25.92 20.18
CA ARG A 508 -5.17 -25.89 21.65
C ARG A 508 -5.05 -27.27 22.27
N SER A 509 -4.64 -27.35 23.53
CA SER A 509 -4.62 -28.60 24.29
C SER A 509 -6.04 -29.15 24.51
N LEU A 510 -6.16 -30.45 24.81
CA LEU A 510 -7.45 -31.11 25.05
C LEU A 510 -8.26 -30.43 26.17
N GLY A 511 -7.61 -29.97 27.24
CA GLY A 511 -8.26 -29.27 28.36
C GLY A 511 -8.77 -27.87 28.00
N GLU A 512 -8.03 -27.14 27.16
CA GLU A 512 -8.43 -25.82 26.66
C GLU A 512 -9.62 -25.91 25.70
N ARG A 513 -9.68 -26.96 24.86
CA ARG A 513 -10.83 -27.15 23.95
C ARG A 513 -12.11 -27.50 24.69
N GLN A 514 -12.02 -28.35 25.72
CA GLN A 514 -13.18 -28.71 26.53
C GLN A 514 -13.72 -27.51 27.31
N SER A 515 -12.84 -26.64 27.83
CA SER A 515 -13.24 -25.42 28.53
C SER A 515 -13.79 -24.33 27.60
N ALA A 516 -13.26 -24.19 26.38
CA ALA A 516 -13.80 -23.30 25.35
C ALA A 516 -15.23 -23.69 24.93
N LYS A 517 -15.47 -24.97 24.65
CA LYS A 517 -16.82 -25.50 24.30
C LYS A 517 -17.81 -25.34 25.46
N ALA A 518 -17.36 -25.51 26.71
CA ALA A 518 -18.20 -25.33 27.90
C ALA A 518 -18.62 -23.87 28.14
N LYS A 519 -17.80 -22.87 27.77
CA LYS A 519 -18.17 -21.44 27.85
C LYS A 519 -19.27 -21.06 26.85
N LYS A 520 -19.22 -21.59 25.61
CA LYS A 520 -20.24 -21.34 24.57
C LYS A 520 -21.62 -21.91 24.94
N GLY A 521 -21.65 -23.12 25.52
CA GLY A 521 -22.90 -23.75 25.96
C GLY A 521 -23.64 -23.03 27.09
N LYS A 522 -22.97 -22.12 27.82
CA LYS A 522 -23.60 -21.26 28.84
C LYS A 522 -24.02 -19.88 28.33
N GLY A 523 -23.49 -19.43 27.19
CA GLY A 523 -23.80 -18.11 26.60
C GLY A 523 -25.02 -18.10 25.66
N GLY A 524 -25.37 -19.24 25.05
CA GLY A 524 -26.50 -19.36 24.11
C GLY A 524 -27.88 -19.60 24.74
N ARG A 525 -28.01 -19.45 26.06
CA ARG A 525 -29.30 -19.47 26.79
C ARG A 525 -29.49 -18.13 27.49
N ARG A 526 -29.75 -17.07 26.72
CA ARG A 526 -30.41 -15.86 27.21
C ARG A 526 -31.24 -15.24 26.11
#